data_AF-A0A497PL03-F1
#
_entry.id   AF-A0A497PL03-F1
#
_cell.length_a   1.000
_cell.length_b   1.000
_cell.length_c   1.000
_cell.angle_alpha   90.00
_cell.angle_beta   90.00
_cell.angle_gamma   90.00
#
_symmetry.space_group_name_H-M   'P 1'
#
loop_
_entity.id
_entity.type
_entity.pdbx_description
1 polymer ?
#
loop_
_entity_poly.entity_id
_entity_poly.type
_entity_poly.pdbx_seq_one_letter_code
_entity_poly.pdbx_strand_id
1 'polypeptide(L)'
;MDYTPDPETGLLTEEYVDVYGIPFSIIPFKGRPIKKKAPEDKPKNHVRFLEGRAKYEIRFPVVEGFAFALRKNLIKADIGKMETLVLEPNTEPTAVFVKPTVGYQVGPPSALGPGEFAEQNREEYYHSIHTQTIIFEIARQVVWALVGDDKTSPDPKSNPKLRLQSRHRLFPQVLSLVQEYVKRKVEWRGCNRCELGHEKYVQRLVERLIVAIEPDDAAGEQPLMPILNRYKPIGTTGEVDFKTTRRCHATRKSHINQVVLDTARWEASATFHLEQSKKVAFYARNDHLGLVIPYEYFGISHGYEPDFLVRMND
;
A
#
# COMPACT_ATOMS: atom_id res chain seq x y z
N MET A 1 -37.53 -5.77 6.76
CA MET A 1 -37.97 -4.86 5.69
C MET A 1 -36.76 -4.19 5.09
N ASP A 2 -36.20 -4.84 4.07
CA ASP A 2 -35.21 -4.30 3.17
C ASP A 2 -35.88 -3.41 2.12
N TYR A 3 -35.50 -2.13 2.11
CA TYR A 3 -36.05 -1.13 1.19
C TYR A 3 -35.12 -0.88 0.00
N THR A 4 -34.09 -1.70 -0.19
CA THR A 4 -33.20 -1.62 -1.35
C THR A 4 -33.86 -2.29 -2.55
N PRO A 5 -34.22 -1.55 -3.62
CA PRO A 5 -34.78 -2.13 -4.83
C PRO A 5 -33.71 -2.94 -5.56
N ASP A 6 -34.12 -4.05 -6.18
CA ASP A 6 -33.26 -4.81 -7.08
C ASP A 6 -32.88 -3.94 -8.30
N PRO A 7 -31.58 -3.77 -8.61
CA PRO A 7 -31.13 -2.94 -9.73
C PRO A 7 -31.67 -3.36 -11.10
N GLU A 8 -31.97 -4.64 -11.31
CA GLU A 8 -32.47 -5.15 -12.60
C GLU A 8 -33.99 -5.04 -12.73
N THR A 9 -34.72 -5.29 -11.64
CA THR A 9 -36.19 -5.33 -11.68
C THR A 9 -36.86 -4.06 -11.18
N GLY A 10 -36.14 -3.20 -10.44
CA GLY A 10 -36.66 -1.98 -9.82
C GLY A 10 -37.71 -2.24 -8.72
N LEU A 11 -37.91 -3.51 -8.34
CA LEU A 11 -38.88 -3.93 -7.34
C LEU A 11 -38.16 -4.31 -6.03
N LEU A 12 -38.89 -4.24 -4.91
CA LEU A 12 -38.40 -4.75 -3.64
C LEU A 12 -38.37 -6.28 -3.66
N THR A 13 -37.31 -6.86 -3.10
CA THR A 13 -37.19 -8.31 -2.97
C THR A 13 -38.24 -8.83 -1.97
N GLU A 14 -38.89 -9.94 -2.32
CA GLU A 14 -39.80 -10.67 -1.43
C GLU A 14 -39.08 -11.11 -0.14
N GLU A 15 -39.55 -10.64 1.02
CA GLU A 15 -39.11 -11.12 2.34
C GLU A 15 -40.19 -12.05 2.90
N TYR A 16 -39.85 -13.32 3.13
CA TYR A 16 -40.75 -14.29 3.73
C TYR A 16 -40.58 -14.31 5.26
N VAL A 17 -41.69 -14.40 6.00
CA VAL A 17 -41.71 -14.59 7.45
C VAL A 17 -42.53 -15.82 7.77
N ASP A 18 -41.93 -16.77 8.48
CA ASP A 18 -42.64 -17.92 9.01
C ASP A 18 -43.39 -17.52 10.29
N VAL A 19 -44.72 -17.43 10.20
CA VAL A 19 -45.58 -17.18 11.36
C VAL A 19 -45.99 -18.52 11.97
N TYR A 20 -45.36 -18.88 13.09
CA TYR A 20 -45.75 -20.06 13.86
C TYR A 20 -46.92 -19.72 14.79
N GLY A 21 -48.05 -20.43 14.67
CA GLY A 21 -49.16 -20.34 15.63
C GLY A 21 -50.57 -20.11 15.08
N ILE A 22 -50.78 -20.19 13.76
CA ILE A 22 -52.14 -20.07 13.19
C ILE A 22 -52.66 -21.47 12.79
N PRO A 23 -53.74 -21.98 13.41
CA PRO A 23 -54.28 -23.31 13.12
C PRO A 23 -55.23 -23.28 11.90
N PHE A 24 -54.76 -22.81 10.73
CA PHE A 24 -55.50 -22.95 9.48
C PHE A 24 -54.88 -24.04 8.62
N SER A 25 -55.66 -25.07 8.28
CA SER A 25 -55.36 -25.95 7.15
C SER A 25 -55.47 -25.14 5.87
N ILE A 26 -54.32 -24.79 5.29
CA ILE A 26 -54.23 -24.06 4.02
C ILE A 26 -54.74 -24.98 2.90
N ILE A 27 -55.75 -24.51 2.15
CA ILE A 27 -56.16 -25.10 0.87
C ILE A 27 -54.92 -25.13 -0.04
N PRO A 28 -54.51 -26.27 -0.60
CA PRO A 28 -53.29 -26.34 -1.41
C PRO A 28 -53.45 -25.45 -2.64
N PHE A 29 -52.70 -24.35 -2.66
CA PHE A 29 -52.65 -23.41 -3.78
C PHE A 29 -51.94 -24.07 -4.98
N LYS A 30 -52.73 -24.67 -5.88
CA LYS A 30 -52.25 -25.22 -7.16
C LYS A 30 -51.83 -24.07 -8.07
N GLY A 31 -50.54 -23.76 -8.16
CA GLY A 31 -50.10 -22.76 -9.14
C GLY A 31 -48.63 -22.33 -9.19
N ARG A 32 -47.71 -22.85 -8.37
CA ARG A 32 -46.28 -22.48 -8.53
C ARG A 32 -45.56 -23.45 -9.48
N PRO A 33 -44.93 -22.97 -10.57
CA PRO A 33 -44.03 -23.79 -11.38
C PRO A 33 -42.82 -24.20 -10.54
N ILE A 34 -42.61 -25.52 -10.43
CA ILE A 34 -41.70 -26.18 -9.48
C ILE A 34 -40.21 -26.06 -9.89
N LYS A 35 -39.89 -25.43 -11.03
CA LYS A 35 -38.55 -25.43 -11.66
C LYS A 35 -37.82 -24.07 -11.66
N LYS A 36 -38.01 -23.21 -10.66
CA LYS A 36 -37.01 -22.18 -10.36
C LYS A 36 -36.21 -22.66 -9.16
N LYS A 37 -34.87 -22.67 -9.25
CA LYS A 37 -34.03 -22.79 -8.04
C LYS A 37 -34.56 -21.73 -7.08
N ALA A 38 -35.02 -22.16 -5.90
CA ALA A 38 -35.43 -21.22 -4.87
C ALA A 38 -34.27 -20.21 -4.70
N PRO A 39 -34.53 -18.90 -4.74
CA PRO A 39 -33.50 -17.93 -4.40
C PRO A 39 -32.93 -18.32 -3.04
N GLU A 40 -31.60 -18.35 -2.92
CA GLU A 40 -30.97 -18.62 -1.63
C GLU A 40 -31.33 -17.49 -0.68
N ASP A 41 -32.40 -17.68 0.10
CA ASP A 41 -32.84 -16.76 1.14
C ASP A 41 -31.94 -16.90 2.37
N LYS A 42 -30.67 -16.52 2.21
CA LYS A 42 -29.73 -16.44 3.32
C LYS A 42 -30.14 -15.24 4.18
N PRO A 43 -30.33 -15.41 5.50
CA PRO A 43 -30.71 -14.31 6.37
C PRO A 43 -29.68 -13.19 6.25
N LYS A 44 -30.15 -11.99 5.92
CA LYS A 44 -29.31 -10.80 5.78
C LYS A 44 -28.89 -10.33 7.19
N ASN A 45 -27.60 -10.37 7.45
CA ASN A 45 -27.01 -9.81 8.65
C ASN A 45 -26.87 -8.29 8.48
N HIS A 46 -27.44 -7.51 9.40
CA HIS A 46 -27.30 -6.05 9.41
C HIS A 46 -26.11 -5.64 10.27
N VAL A 47 -25.00 -5.30 9.61
CA VAL A 47 -23.79 -4.81 10.27
C VAL A 47 -23.93 -3.31 10.47
N ARG A 48 -23.92 -2.89 11.72
CA ARG A 48 -24.08 -1.47 12.08
C ARG A 48 -23.34 -1.10 13.34
N PHE A 49 -23.04 0.18 13.49
CA PHE A 49 -22.64 0.72 14.78
C PHE A 49 -23.80 0.65 15.79
N LEU A 50 -23.45 0.60 17.07
CA LEU A 50 -24.41 0.59 18.16
C LEU A 50 -24.22 1.85 19.00
N GLU A 51 -25.19 2.76 19.00
CA GLU A 51 -25.17 4.00 19.79
C GLU A 51 -24.90 3.76 21.29
N GLY A 52 -25.48 2.69 21.86
CA GLY A 52 -25.23 2.28 23.24
C GLY A 52 -23.78 1.85 23.54
N ARG A 53 -22.92 1.77 22.52
CA ARG A 53 -21.50 1.43 22.59
C ARG A 53 -20.58 2.55 22.09
N ALA A 54 -21.02 3.81 22.13
CA ALA A 54 -20.20 4.96 21.75
C ALA A 54 -18.82 5.02 22.47
N LYS A 55 -18.71 4.45 23.68
CA LYS A 55 -17.42 4.31 24.40
C LYS A 55 -16.36 3.46 23.67
N TYR A 56 -16.76 2.68 22.67
CA TYR A 56 -15.89 1.85 21.84
C TYR A 56 -15.65 2.46 20.45
N GLU A 57 -16.08 3.70 20.23
CA GLU A 57 -15.88 4.41 18.96
C GLU A 57 -14.38 4.56 18.69
N ILE A 58 -13.95 4.07 17.52
CA ILE A 58 -12.62 4.35 16.98
C ILE A 58 -12.76 5.46 15.94
N ARG A 59 -11.97 6.52 16.14
CA ARG A 59 -11.75 7.60 15.19
C ARG A 59 -10.33 7.52 14.66
N PHE A 60 -10.18 7.60 13.35
CA PHE A 60 -8.88 7.49 12.68
C PHE A 60 -8.72 8.58 11.62
N PRO A 61 -7.48 9.05 11.36
CA PRO A 61 -7.24 10.00 10.29
C PRO A 61 -7.45 9.33 8.93
N VAL A 62 -8.14 10.01 8.01
CA VAL A 62 -8.17 9.61 6.60
C VAL A 62 -6.98 10.26 5.91
N VAL A 63 -5.96 9.46 5.60
CA VAL A 63 -4.66 9.93 5.12
C VAL A 63 -4.61 9.86 3.60
N GLU A 64 -4.27 10.97 2.96
CA GLU A 64 -3.99 11.04 1.51
C GLU A 64 -2.49 10.90 1.21
N GLY A 65 -1.63 11.23 2.16
CA GLY A 65 -0.18 11.14 2.02
C GLY A 65 0.54 11.60 3.28
N PHE A 66 1.86 11.75 3.20
CA PHE A 66 2.69 12.16 4.32
C PHE A 66 3.56 13.37 3.99
N ALA A 67 3.74 14.25 4.97
CA ALA A 67 4.50 15.47 4.86
C ALA A 67 5.68 15.51 5.83
N PHE A 68 6.88 15.76 5.31
CA PHE A 68 8.00 16.14 6.17
C PHE A 68 7.82 17.61 6.59
N ALA A 69 7.81 17.85 7.90
CA ALA A 69 7.75 19.17 8.49
C ALA A 69 9.11 19.54 9.08
N LEU A 70 10.18 19.58 8.26
CA LEU A 70 11.50 19.95 8.75
C LEU A 70 11.59 21.48 8.99
N ARG A 71 12.23 21.89 10.07
CA ARG A 71 12.52 23.27 10.44
C ARG A 71 14.00 23.60 10.31
N LYS A 72 14.89 22.66 10.69
CA LYS A 72 16.35 22.79 10.62
C LYS A 72 16.97 22.04 9.44
N ASN A 73 16.17 21.20 8.77
CA ASN A 73 16.53 20.31 7.66
C ASN A 73 17.47 19.18 8.12
N LEU A 74 17.24 18.64 9.32
CA LEU A 74 18.00 17.52 9.86
C LEU A 74 17.26 16.20 9.60
N ILE A 75 18.00 15.22 9.06
CA ILE A 75 17.45 13.91 8.74
C ILE A 75 18.27 12.81 9.43
N LYS A 76 17.60 11.70 9.74
CA LYS A 76 18.21 10.48 10.24
C LYS A 76 17.72 9.29 9.42
N ALA A 77 18.55 8.26 9.30
CA ALA A 77 18.15 6.95 8.80
C ALA A 77 18.94 5.87 9.52
N ASP A 78 18.26 4.82 9.98
CA ASP A 78 18.90 3.68 10.65
C ASP A 78 19.35 2.66 9.59
N ILE A 79 20.56 2.86 9.07
CA ILE A 79 21.15 1.98 8.06
C ILE A 79 21.21 0.52 8.54
N GLY A 80 21.35 0.28 9.86
CA GLY A 80 21.44 -1.07 10.42
C GLY A 80 20.18 -1.91 10.19
N LYS A 81 19.01 -1.28 10.28
CA LYS A 81 17.70 -1.94 10.07
C LYS A 81 17.30 -2.09 8.60
N MET A 82 17.97 -1.39 7.70
CA MET A 82 17.66 -1.46 6.28
C MET A 82 18.04 -2.83 5.69
N GLU A 83 17.27 -3.25 4.69
CA GLU A 83 17.53 -4.46 3.92
C GLU A 83 18.82 -4.32 3.10
N THR A 84 19.57 -5.41 2.98
CA THR A 84 20.79 -5.48 2.15
C THR A 84 20.41 -5.40 0.67
N LEU A 85 21.16 -4.62 -0.12
CA LEU A 85 21.07 -4.62 -1.58
C LEU A 85 22.06 -5.63 -2.14
N VAL A 86 21.52 -6.64 -2.79
CA VAL A 86 22.31 -7.72 -3.38
C VAL A 86 22.37 -7.52 -4.88
N LEU A 87 23.57 -7.50 -5.46
CA LEU A 87 23.74 -7.45 -6.90
C LEU A 87 23.54 -8.85 -7.49
N GLU A 88 22.71 -8.95 -8.52
CA GLU A 88 22.27 -10.21 -9.12
C GLU A 88 22.65 -10.27 -10.61
N PRO A 89 23.95 -10.39 -10.94
CA PRO A 89 24.42 -10.42 -12.32
C PRO A 89 23.85 -11.62 -13.10
N ASN A 90 23.57 -12.74 -12.43
CA ASN A 90 23.06 -13.96 -13.07
C ASN A 90 21.60 -13.86 -13.52
N THR A 91 20.86 -12.87 -13.03
CA THR A 91 19.46 -12.65 -13.41
C THR A 91 19.37 -11.77 -14.66
N GLU A 92 20.40 -10.96 -14.94
CA GLU A 92 20.36 -9.93 -15.97
C GLU A 92 21.37 -10.17 -17.09
N PRO A 93 20.98 -9.96 -18.36
CA PRO A 93 21.92 -10.09 -19.47
C PRO A 93 23.04 -9.05 -19.32
N THR A 94 24.28 -9.53 -19.21
CA THR A 94 25.47 -8.68 -19.03
C THR A 94 26.05 -8.19 -20.37
N ALA A 95 25.73 -8.89 -21.47
CA ALA A 95 26.15 -8.55 -22.82
C ALA A 95 24.99 -8.72 -23.81
N VAL A 96 24.98 -7.88 -24.83
CA VAL A 96 24.05 -7.93 -25.96
C VAL A 96 24.86 -7.98 -27.25
N PHE A 97 24.55 -8.92 -28.12
CA PHE A 97 25.17 -9.02 -29.43
C PHE A 97 24.31 -8.27 -30.45
N VAL A 98 24.85 -7.19 -30.99
CA VAL A 98 24.17 -6.34 -31.97
C VAL A 98 24.79 -6.59 -33.34
N LYS A 99 23.99 -6.47 -34.39
CA LYS A 99 24.45 -6.61 -35.77
C LYS A 99 23.92 -5.45 -36.59
N PRO A 100 24.74 -4.81 -37.44
CA PRO A 100 24.26 -3.77 -38.32
C PRO A 100 23.25 -4.33 -39.33
N THR A 101 22.13 -3.63 -39.50
CA THR A 101 21.15 -3.97 -40.54
C THR A 101 21.72 -3.55 -41.90
N VAL A 102 22.02 -4.53 -42.75
CA VAL A 102 22.53 -4.29 -44.11
C VAL A 102 21.42 -4.57 -45.13
N GLY A 103 21.00 -3.54 -45.87
CA GLY A 103 19.94 -3.65 -46.89
C GLY A 103 18.51 -3.64 -46.32
N TYR A 104 17.54 -4.03 -47.14
CA TYR A 104 16.14 -4.19 -46.74
C TYR A 104 15.87 -5.64 -46.32
N GLN A 105 15.55 -5.85 -45.04
CA GLN A 105 15.15 -7.15 -44.52
C GLN A 105 13.61 -7.18 -44.39
N VAL A 106 12.96 -8.14 -45.04
CA VAL A 106 11.52 -8.36 -44.93
C VAL A 106 11.28 -9.48 -43.92
N GLY A 107 10.65 -9.16 -42.79
CA GLY A 107 10.36 -10.09 -41.70
C GLY A 107 10.89 -9.62 -40.35
N PRO A 108 10.76 -10.44 -39.29
CA PRO A 108 11.29 -10.10 -37.97
C PRO A 108 12.83 -10.07 -38.00
N PRO A 109 13.47 -9.24 -37.15
CA PRO A 109 14.92 -9.18 -37.05
C PRO A 109 15.47 -10.56 -36.74
N SER A 110 16.41 -11.02 -37.58
CA SER A 110 17.01 -12.35 -37.50
C SER A 110 18.52 -12.27 -37.40
N ALA A 111 19.12 -13.19 -36.65
CA ALA A 111 20.56 -13.42 -36.61
C ALA A 111 21.14 -13.85 -37.98
N LEU A 112 20.29 -14.36 -38.88
CA LEU A 112 20.66 -14.70 -40.26
C LEU A 112 20.73 -13.42 -41.10
N GLY A 113 21.93 -13.10 -41.57
CA GLY A 113 22.21 -11.98 -42.47
C GLY A 113 23.72 -11.79 -42.65
N PRO A 114 24.19 -10.98 -43.60
CA PRO A 114 25.60 -10.61 -43.73
C PRO A 114 26.03 -9.67 -42.59
N GLY A 115 27.32 -9.70 -42.22
CA GLY A 115 27.91 -8.85 -41.17
C GLY A 115 28.28 -9.61 -39.89
N GLU A 116 29.27 -9.09 -39.16
CA GLU A 116 29.73 -9.65 -37.89
C GLU A 116 28.87 -9.18 -36.71
N PHE A 117 28.82 -9.97 -35.65
CA PHE A 117 28.23 -9.53 -34.39
C PHE A 117 29.21 -8.61 -33.66
N ALA A 118 28.71 -7.47 -33.22
CA ALA A 118 29.39 -6.61 -32.26
C ALA A 118 28.84 -6.92 -30.85
N GLU A 119 29.72 -7.34 -29.95
CA GLU A 119 29.36 -7.48 -28.53
C GLU A 119 29.32 -6.08 -27.90
N GLN A 120 28.18 -5.75 -27.29
CA GLN A 120 28.03 -4.60 -26.41
C GLN A 120 27.88 -5.11 -24.98
N ASN A 121 28.87 -4.81 -24.15
CA ASN A 121 28.91 -5.20 -22.74
C ASN A 121 29.01 -3.95 -21.85
N ARG A 122 29.23 -4.16 -20.54
CA ARG A 122 29.28 -3.09 -19.54
C ARG A 122 30.69 -2.55 -19.28
N GLU A 123 31.72 -3.05 -19.97
CA GLU A 123 33.12 -2.71 -19.67
C GLU A 123 33.44 -1.24 -19.97
N GLU A 124 32.96 -0.72 -21.12
CA GLU A 124 33.15 0.68 -21.49
C GLU A 124 32.48 1.63 -20.47
N TYR A 125 31.33 1.24 -19.94
CA TYR A 125 30.66 1.95 -18.85
C TYR A 125 31.51 1.94 -17.57
N TYR A 126 32.08 0.79 -17.19
CA TYR A 126 32.95 0.70 -16.01
C TYR A 126 34.24 1.53 -16.13
N HIS A 127 34.77 1.69 -17.34
CA HIS A 127 35.97 2.50 -17.59
C HIS A 127 35.68 4.01 -17.59
N SER A 128 34.49 4.42 -18.00
CA SER A 128 34.12 5.84 -18.12
C SER A 128 33.51 6.43 -16.86
N ILE A 129 32.94 5.60 -15.97
CA ILE A 129 32.22 6.07 -14.77
C ILE A 129 32.94 5.66 -13.48
N HIS A 130 33.01 6.59 -12.53
CA HIS A 130 33.50 6.33 -11.18
C HIS A 130 32.36 6.05 -10.19
N THR A 131 32.62 5.18 -9.21
CA THR A 131 31.66 4.86 -8.13
C THR A 131 31.18 6.11 -7.39
N GLN A 132 32.06 7.10 -7.19
CA GLN A 132 31.67 8.35 -6.54
C GLN A 132 30.62 9.11 -7.34
N THR A 133 30.71 9.12 -8.68
CA THR A 133 29.70 9.73 -9.56
C THR A 133 28.34 9.09 -9.36
N ILE A 134 28.29 7.75 -9.26
CA ILE A 134 27.07 6.98 -9.00
C ILE A 134 26.48 7.34 -7.63
N ILE A 135 27.31 7.41 -6.59
CA ILE A 135 26.88 7.79 -5.24
C ILE A 135 26.30 9.21 -5.20
N PHE A 136 26.96 10.17 -5.88
CA PHE A 136 26.48 11.54 -6.01
C PHE A 136 25.13 11.60 -6.74
N GLU A 137 25.00 10.82 -7.81
CA GLU A 137 23.78 10.74 -8.61
C GLU A 137 22.61 10.16 -7.82
N ILE A 138 22.83 9.08 -7.07
CA ILE A 138 21.85 8.53 -6.11
C ILE A 138 21.45 9.59 -5.08
N ALA A 139 22.42 10.26 -4.45
CA ALA A 139 22.13 11.28 -3.45
C ALA A 139 21.31 12.44 -4.04
N ARG A 140 21.61 12.82 -5.29
CA ARG A 140 20.87 13.82 -6.06
C ARG A 140 19.42 13.39 -6.29
N GLN A 141 19.20 12.14 -6.70
CA GLN A 141 17.86 11.59 -6.92
C GLN A 141 17.04 11.52 -5.62
N VAL A 142 17.64 11.07 -4.50
CA VAL A 142 16.98 11.06 -3.19
C VAL A 142 16.59 12.47 -2.76
N VAL A 143 17.49 13.45 -2.86
CA VAL A 143 17.18 14.85 -2.51
C VAL A 143 16.09 15.41 -3.41
N TRP A 144 16.10 15.10 -4.71
CA TRP A 144 15.02 15.49 -5.63
C TRP A 144 13.68 14.85 -5.27
N ALA A 145 13.65 13.57 -4.92
CA ALA A 145 12.43 12.91 -4.48
C ALA A 145 11.89 13.51 -3.17
N LEU A 146 12.76 13.87 -2.23
CA LEU A 146 12.37 14.51 -0.97
C LEU A 146 11.87 15.95 -1.19
N VAL A 147 12.57 16.76 -1.98
CA VAL A 147 12.32 18.22 -2.09
C VAL A 147 11.37 18.57 -3.25
N GLY A 148 11.25 17.72 -4.26
CA GLY A 148 10.59 18.00 -5.53
C GLY A 148 11.47 18.83 -6.49
N ASP A 149 11.10 18.82 -7.77
CA ASP A 149 11.81 19.52 -8.84
C ASP A 149 11.41 21.00 -8.94
N ASP A 150 12.37 21.89 -9.21
CA ASP A 150 12.15 23.35 -9.18
C ASP A 150 11.75 23.97 -10.52
N LYS A 151 11.65 23.19 -11.60
CA LYS A 151 11.36 23.75 -12.92
C LYS A 151 10.44 22.83 -13.71
N THR A 152 9.25 23.35 -14.01
CA THR A 152 8.36 22.97 -15.14
C THR A 152 7.25 21.94 -14.90
N SER A 153 7.22 21.17 -13.82
CA SER A 153 6.01 20.43 -13.41
C SER A 153 6.16 19.96 -11.97
N PRO A 154 5.51 20.63 -10.99
CA PRO A 154 5.54 20.15 -9.63
C PRO A 154 4.88 18.78 -9.55
N ASP A 155 5.62 17.74 -9.17
CA ASP A 155 5.00 16.44 -8.85
C ASP A 155 3.90 16.69 -7.80
N PRO A 156 2.62 16.37 -8.10
CA PRO A 156 1.51 16.53 -7.17
C PRO A 156 1.73 15.81 -5.84
N LYS A 157 2.61 14.80 -5.81
CA LYS A 157 2.95 13.99 -4.63
C LYS A 157 4.11 14.54 -3.80
N SER A 158 4.91 15.47 -4.35
CA SER A 158 6.04 16.05 -3.62
C SER A 158 5.59 17.12 -2.62
N ASN A 159 6.22 17.14 -1.45
CA ASN A 159 5.83 18.04 -0.35
C ASN A 159 6.13 19.50 -0.66
N PRO A 160 5.11 20.37 -0.85
CA PRO A 160 5.33 21.77 -1.23
C PRO A 160 6.12 22.56 -0.17
N LYS A 161 6.04 22.15 1.11
CA LYS A 161 6.74 22.79 2.23
C LYS A 161 8.24 22.49 2.27
N LEU A 162 8.69 21.40 1.63
CA LEU A 162 10.10 21.05 1.53
C LEU A 162 10.78 21.73 0.34
N ARG A 163 10.02 22.17 -0.68
CA ARG A 163 10.57 22.87 -1.87
C ARG A 163 11.39 24.10 -1.53
N LEU A 164 11.04 24.78 -0.44
CA LEU A 164 11.75 25.97 0.07
C LEU A 164 12.91 25.63 1.01
N GLN A 165 13.15 24.34 1.29
CA GLN A 165 14.25 23.93 2.14
C GLN A 165 15.56 23.88 1.38
N SER A 166 16.62 24.14 2.15
CA SER A 166 17.97 24.26 1.68
C SER A 166 18.48 22.91 1.14
N ARG A 167 18.32 22.63 -0.16
CA ARG A 167 18.93 21.48 -0.84
C ARG A 167 20.41 21.33 -0.48
N HIS A 168 21.10 22.46 -0.30
CA HIS A 168 22.51 22.52 0.12
C HIS A 168 22.78 21.96 1.53
N ARG A 169 21.78 21.91 2.43
CA ARG A 169 21.89 21.28 3.76
C ARG A 169 21.52 19.80 3.74
N LEU A 170 20.54 19.41 2.92
CA LEU A 170 20.08 18.03 2.81
C LEU A 170 21.09 17.17 2.04
N PHE A 171 21.67 17.69 0.96
CA PHE A 171 22.55 16.93 0.08
C PHE A 171 23.75 16.30 0.81
N PRO A 172 24.53 17.02 1.64
CA PRO A 172 25.64 16.40 2.36
C PRO A 172 25.21 15.30 3.33
N GLN A 173 24.06 15.46 3.99
CA GLN A 173 23.51 14.46 4.92
C GLN A 173 23.10 13.20 4.16
N VAL A 174 22.33 13.34 3.08
CA VAL A 174 21.93 12.23 2.21
C VAL A 174 23.16 11.53 1.62
N LEU A 175 24.14 12.29 1.15
CA LEU A 175 25.38 11.73 0.61
C LEU A 175 26.09 10.85 1.64
N SER A 176 26.18 11.30 2.90
CA SER A 176 26.75 10.50 3.99
C SER A 176 25.97 9.20 4.22
N LEU A 177 24.63 9.26 4.21
CA LEU A 177 23.77 8.08 4.37
C LEU A 177 23.94 7.09 3.20
N VAL A 178 24.02 7.58 1.96
CA VAL A 178 24.27 6.74 0.78
C VAL A 178 25.64 6.08 0.89
N GLN A 179 26.69 6.83 1.24
CA GLN A 179 28.04 6.28 1.42
C GLN A 179 28.08 5.21 2.51
N GLU A 180 27.39 5.44 3.63
CA GLU A 180 27.29 4.48 4.71
C GLU A 180 26.52 3.22 4.29
N TYR A 181 25.41 3.37 3.58
CA TYR A 181 24.63 2.26 3.03
C TYR A 181 25.46 1.44 2.04
N VAL A 182 26.13 2.07 1.08
CA VAL A 182 26.99 1.39 0.10
C VAL A 182 28.13 0.64 0.77
N LYS A 183 28.68 1.19 1.87
CA LYS A 183 29.75 0.55 2.64
C LYS A 183 29.27 -0.66 3.46
N ARG A 184 28.07 -0.60 4.04
CA ARG A 184 27.60 -1.58 5.04
C ARG A 184 26.56 -2.58 4.52
N LYS A 185 25.79 -2.21 3.51
CA LYS A 185 24.56 -2.90 3.09
C LYS A 185 24.52 -3.28 1.61
N VAL A 186 25.59 -3.06 0.84
CA VAL A 186 25.68 -3.55 -0.54
C VAL A 186 26.53 -4.81 -0.61
N GLU A 187 25.94 -5.91 -1.09
CA GLU A 187 26.62 -7.17 -1.37
C GLU A 187 26.98 -7.26 -2.85
N TRP A 188 28.28 -7.15 -3.14
CA TRP A 188 28.80 -7.00 -4.51
C TRP A 188 28.86 -8.31 -5.30
N ARG A 189 28.89 -9.48 -4.65
CA ARG A 189 29.02 -10.81 -5.29
C ARG A 189 30.09 -10.92 -6.39
N GLY A 190 31.20 -10.19 -6.22
CA GLY A 190 32.31 -10.17 -7.19
C GLY A 190 32.11 -9.24 -8.39
N CYS A 191 30.98 -8.53 -8.49
CA CYS A 191 30.73 -7.54 -9.53
C CYS A 191 31.63 -6.31 -9.38
N ASN A 192 31.82 -5.58 -10.49
CA ASN A 192 32.44 -4.27 -10.47
C ASN A 192 31.64 -3.29 -9.59
N ARG A 193 32.29 -2.37 -8.89
CA ARG A 193 31.61 -1.37 -8.05
C ARG A 193 30.70 -0.43 -8.84
N CYS A 194 31.02 -0.19 -10.11
CA CYS A 194 30.20 0.64 -10.97
C CYS A 194 28.88 -0.04 -11.37
N GLU A 195 28.73 -1.35 -11.12
CA GLU A 195 27.48 -2.09 -11.35
C GLU A 195 26.30 -1.52 -10.56
N LEU A 196 26.55 -0.88 -9.41
CA LEU A 196 25.53 -0.18 -8.64
C LEU A 196 24.81 0.90 -9.45
N GLY A 197 25.45 1.46 -10.47
CA GLY A 197 24.88 2.49 -11.34
C GLY A 197 23.84 1.99 -12.32
N HIS A 198 23.57 0.68 -12.37
CA HIS A 198 22.46 0.15 -13.15
C HIS A 198 21.11 0.63 -12.58
N GLU A 199 20.21 1.07 -13.46
CA GLU A 199 18.97 1.77 -13.11
C GLU A 199 18.14 1.05 -12.04
N LYS A 200 18.01 -0.28 -12.14
CA LYS A 200 17.24 -1.06 -11.16
C LYS A 200 17.84 -1.04 -9.75
N TYR A 201 19.16 -1.06 -9.63
CA TYR A 201 19.83 -1.00 -8.32
C TYR A 201 19.76 0.41 -7.76
N VAL A 202 19.94 1.43 -8.61
CA VAL A 202 19.75 2.84 -8.26
C VAL A 202 18.33 3.07 -7.73
N GLN A 203 17.30 2.69 -8.48
CA GLN A 203 15.89 2.83 -8.07
C GLN A 203 15.60 2.14 -6.74
N ARG A 204 15.97 0.87 -6.59
CA ARG A 204 15.80 0.13 -5.33
C ARG A 204 16.47 0.82 -4.14
N LEU A 205 17.68 1.33 -4.33
CA LEU A 205 18.44 1.98 -3.27
C LEU A 205 17.83 3.34 -2.92
N VAL A 206 17.44 4.14 -3.91
CA VAL A 206 16.77 5.43 -3.75
C VAL A 206 15.47 5.25 -2.96
N GLU A 207 14.62 4.31 -3.35
CA GLU A 207 13.35 4.01 -2.65
C GLU A 207 13.59 3.58 -1.20
N ARG A 208 14.52 2.65 -0.97
CA ARG A 208 14.87 2.20 0.39
C ARG A 208 15.35 3.37 1.26
N LEU A 209 16.16 4.26 0.71
CA LEU A 209 16.62 5.45 1.43
C LEU A 209 15.48 6.43 1.69
N ILE A 210 14.60 6.70 0.72
CA ILE A 210 13.45 7.58 0.92
C ILE A 210 12.55 7.06 2.05
N VAL A 211 12.29 5.75 2.08
CA VAL A 211 11.48 5.11 3.12
C VAL A 211 12.17 5.16 4.49
N ALA A 212 13.50 5.01 4.52
CA ALA A 212 14.27 4.98 5.77
C ALA A 212 14.62 6.37 6.31
N ILE A 213 14.58 7.41 5.47
CA ILE A 213 14.89 8.79 5.86
C ILE A 213 13.70 9.37 6.61
N GLU A 214 13.95 9.75 7.85
CA GLU A 214 12.98 10.38 8.74
C GLU A 214 13.52 11.72 9.26
N PRO A 215 12.65 12.66 9.66
CA PRO A 215 13.05 13.82 10.45
C PRO A 215 13.85 13.42 11.69
N ASP A 216 14.91 14.15 12.01
CA ASP A 216 15.63 13.92 13.26
C ASP A 216 14.89 14.51 14.47
N ASP A 217 13.92 13.76 14.98
CA ASP A 217 13.13 14.16 16.16
C ASP A 217 14.01 14.42 17.39
N ALA A 218 15.14 13.71 17.52
CA ALA A 218 16.06 13.87 18.66
C ALA A 218 16.79 15.21 18.60
N ALA A 219 17.07 15.72 17.39
CA ALA A 219 17.62 17.06 17.17
C ALA A 219 16.54 18.17 17.14
N GLY A 220 15.29 17.82 17.47
CA GLY A 220 14.16 18.73 17.60
C GLY A 220 13.42 19.04 16.30
N GLU A 221 13.49 18.16 15.31
CA GLU A 221 12.59 18.21 14.15
C GLU A 221 11.19 17.71 14.48
N GLN A 222 10.20 18.12 13.68
CA GLN A 222 8.86 17.56 13.81
C GLN A 222 8.79 16.21 13.08
N PRO A 223 8.12 15.20 13.68
CA PRO A 223 7.97 13.90 13.06
C PRO A 223 7.17 14.00 11.75
N LEU A 224 7.21 12.93 10.96
CA LEU A 224 6.44 12.81 9.73
C LEU A 224 4.95 13.03 10.02
N MET A 225 4.35 14.04 9.38
CA MET A 225 2.96 14.43 9.63
C MET A 225 2.04 13.87 8.53
N PRO A 226 0.88 13.28 8.86
CA PRO A 226 -0.08 12.85 7.85
C PRO A 226 -0.74 14.06 7.18
N ILE A 227 -0.92 13.99 5.87
CA ILE A 227 -1.78 14.87 5.09
C ILE A 227 -3.17 14.25 5.10
N LEU A 228 -4.10 14.93 5.77
CA LEU A 228 -5.48 14.45 5.91
C LEU A 228 -6.32 14.83 4.69
N ASN A 229 -7.30 13.99 4.37
CA ASN A 229 -8.30 14.29 3.36
C ASN A 229 -9.04 15.59 3.69
N ARG A 230 -9.20 16.47 2.69
CA ARG A 230 -9.76 17.82 2.86
C ARG A 230 -11.23 17.83 3.25
N TYR A 231 -12.00 16.86 2.77
CA TYR A 231 -13.45 16.81 2.96
C TYR A 231 -13.83 15.97 4.18
N LYS A 232 -13.10 14.87 4.41
CA LYS A 232 -13.33 13.95 5.53
C LYS A 232 -12.00 13.62 6.22
N PRO A 233 -11.46 14.53 7.06
CA PRO A 233 -10.15 14.33 7.68
C PRO A 233 -10.13 13.21 8.72
N ILE A 234 -11.29 12.89 9.31
CA ILE A 234 -11.44 11.88 10.36
C ILE A 234 -12.53 10.90 9.94
N GLY A 235 -12.18 9.62 9.85
CA GLY A 235 -13.12 8.52 9.74
C GLY A 235 -13.55 8.04 11.13
N THR A 236 -14.77 7.51 11.21
CA THR A 236 -15.29 6.92 12.44
C THR A 236 -16.01 5.62 12.18
N THR A 237 -15.90 4.71 13.15
CA THR A 237 -16.75 3.52 13.23
C THR A 237 -18.24 3.81 13.37
N GLY A 238 -18.63 5.04 13.74
CA GLY A 238 -20.03 5.47 13.85
C GLY A 238 -20.76 5.69 12.53
N GLU A 239 -20.11 5.48 11.38
CA GLU A 239 -20.75 5.58 10.06
C GLU A 239 -21.02 4.22 9.41
N VAL A 240 -20.64 3.12 10.08
CA VAL A 240 -20.82 1.78 9.53
C VAL A 240 -22.28 1.38 9.57
N ASP A 241 -22.90 1.22 8.41
CA ASP A 241 -24.23 0.64 8.23
C ASP A 241 -24.31 -0.06 6.87
N PHE A 242 -24.35 -1.40 6.87
CA PHE A 242 -24.54 -2.19 5.66
C PHE A 242 -25.15 -3.57 5.95
N LYS A 243 -25.74 -4.18 4.92
CA LYS A 243 -26.29 -5.54 5.00
C LYS A 243 -25.42 -6.52 4.24
N THR A 244 -25.27 -7.73 4.77
CA THR A 244 -24.50 -8.80 4.13
C THR A 244 -25.17 -10.16 4.31
N THR A 245 -25.04 -11.04 3.33
CA THR A 245 -25.44 -12.45 3.43
C THR A 245 -24.30 -13.34 3.94
N ARG A 246 -23.11 -12.77 4.14
CA ARG A 246 -21.95 -13.46 4.69
C ARG A 246 -22.17 -13.81 6.16
N ARG A 247 -21.46 -14.83 6.64
CA ARG A 247 -21.50 -15.23 8.05
C ARG A 247 -20.90 -14.11 8.89
N CYS A 248 -21.53 -13.80 10.02
CA CYS A 248 -21.07 -12.78 10.95
C CYS A 248 -20.85 -13.37 12.34
N HIS A 249 -19.92 -12.77 13.08
CA HIS A 249 -19.66 -13.09 14.48
C HIS A 249 -19.99 -11.87 15.35
N ALA A 250 -20.86 -12.06 16.36
CA ALA A 250 -21.27 -10.97 17.25
C ALA A 250 -20.10 -10.47 18.12
N THR A 251 -20.06 -9.17 18.41
CA THR A 251 -19.02 -8.54 19.22
C THR A 251 -19.55 -8.02 20.56
N ARG A 252 -18.65 -7.83 21.52
CA ARG A 252 -18.91 -7.16 22.80
C ARG A 252 -17.98 -5.98 23.03
N LYS A 253 -16.71 -6.08 22.65
CA LYS A 253 -15.69 -5.01 22.78
C LYS A 253 -15.54 -4.18 21.49
N SER A 254 -16.60 -4.06 20.69
CA SER A 254 -16.59 -3.26 19.47
C SER A 254 -17.80 -2.32 19.42
N HIS A 255 -17.60 -1.17 18.78
CA HIS A 255 -18.69 -0.24 18.43
C HIS A 255 -19.65 -0.85 17.40
N ILE A 256 -19.13 -1.68 16.50
CA ILE A 256 -19.89 -2.38 15.46
C ILE A 256 -20.47 -3.66 16.07
N ASN A 257 -21.75 -3.96 15.83
CA ASN A 257 -22.46 -5.10 16.45
C ASN A 257 -21.88 -6.48 16.10
N GLN A 258 -21.30 -6.64 14.91
CA GLN A 258 -20.78 -7.90 14.41
C GLN A 258 -19.65 -7.73 13.39
N VAL A 259 -18.77 -8.72 13.32
CA VAL A 259 -17.65 -8.82 12.37
C VAL A 259 -18.06 -9.77 11.26
N VAL A 260 -17.90 -9.35 10.01
CA VAL A 260 -18.11 -10.21 8.84
C VAL A 260 -16.93 -11.17 8.68
N LEU A 261 -17.22 -12.42 8.37
CA LEU A 261 -16.20 -13.46 8.18
C LEU A 261 -16.00 -13.69 6.68
N ASP A 262 -14.93 -13.11 6.12
CA ASP A 262 -14.59 -13.30 4.71
C ASP A 262 -13.83 -14.59 4.47
N THR A 263 -12.94 -14.96 5.40
CA THR A 263 -12.22 -16.22 5.38
C THR A 263 -12.90 -17.24 6.28
N ALA A 264 -12.67 -18.52 6.01
CA ALA A 264 -13.24 -19.61 6.82
C ALA A 264 -12.81 -19.58 8.30
N ARG A 265 -11.65 -18.97 8.64
CA ARG A 265 -11.07 -19.05 10.00
C ARG A 265 -10.41 -17.78 10.53
N TRP A 266 -9.82 -16.94 9.68
CA TRP A 266 -8.94 -15.85 10.13
C TRP A 266 -9.69 -14.84 11.00
N GLU A 267 -10.76 -14.22 10.49
CA GLU A 267 -11.50 -13.18 11.17
C GLU A 267 -12.20 -13.72 12.41
N ALA A 268 -12.69 -14.96 12.36
CA ALA A 268 -13.32 -15.62 13.50
C ALA A 268 -12.33 -15.82 14.64
N SER A 269 -11.12 -16.30 14.32
CA SER A 269 -10.06 -16.56 15.30
C SER A 269 -9.51 -15.25 15.88
N ALA A 270 -9.27 -14.25 15.03
CA ALA A 270 -8.83 -12.92 15.46
C ALA A 270 -9.86 -12.28 16.41
N THR A 271 -11.14 -12.29 16.02
CA THR A 271 -12.24 -11.76 16.82
C THR A 271 -12.34 -12.48 18.18
N PHE A 272 -12.23 -13.80 18.19
CA PHE A 272 -12.24 -14.60 19.43
C PHE A 272 -11.13 -14.18 20.39
N HIS A 273 -9.88 -14.05 19.90
CA HIS A 273 -8.75 -13.64 20.73
C HIS A 273 -8.83 -12.18 21.19
N LEU A 274 -9.30 -11.26 20.34
CA LEU A 274 -9.50 -9.85 20.69
C LEU A 274 -10.58 -9.69 21.77
N GLU A 275 -11.69 -10.43 21.67
CA GLU A 275 -12.74 -10.44 22.69
C GLU A 275 -12.25 -11.01 24.03
N GLN A 276 -11.44 -12.07 24.00
CA GLN A 276 -10.94 -12.72 25.22
C GLN A 276 -9.81 -11.93 25.91
N SER A 277 -9.00 -11.19 25.15
CA SER A 277 -7.82 -10.51 25.69
C SER A 277 -8.17 -9.40 26.68
N LYS A 278 -7.61 -9.45 27.88
CA LYS A 278 -7.72 -8.38 28.89
C LYS A 278 -6.90 -7.13 28.52
N LYS A 279 -5.95 -7.24 27.58
CA LYS A 279 -5.14 -6.10 27.12
C LYS A 279 -5.85 -5.27 26.04
N VAL A 280 -6.91 -5.79 25.44
CA VAL A 280 -7.68 -5.08 24.41
C VAL A 280 -8.83 -4.33 25.09
N ALA A 281 -8.85 -3.01 24.94
CA ALA A 281 -9.92 -2.15 25.38
C ALA A 281 -11.14 -2.33 24.47
N PHE A 282 -10.93 -2.07 23.17
CA PHE A 282 -11.91 -2.22 22.11
C PHE A 282 -11.24 -2.34 20.75
N TYR A 283 -11.96 -2.85 19.77
CA TYR A 283 -11.47 -3.05 18.41
C TYR A 283 -12.58 -2.85 17.37
N ALA A 284 -12.21 -2.73 16.10
CA ALA A 284 -13.14 -2.75 14.97
C ALA A 284 -12.47 -3.43 13.77
N ARG A 285 -13.27 -4.14 12.96
CA ARG A 285 -12.82 -4.62 11.64
C ARG A 285 -12.85 -3.47 10.65
N ASN A 286 -11.83 -3.36 9.82
CA ASN A 286 -11.79 -2.42 8.69
C ASN A 286 -12.65 -2.91 7.53
N ASP A 287 -13.96 -2.92 7.73
CA ASP A 287 -14.94 -3.36 6.74
C ASP A 287 -15.90 -2.20 6.49
N HIS A 288 -15.85 -1.65 5.27
CA HIS A 288 -16.56 -0.41 4.90
C HIS A 288 -16.21 0.82 5.78
N LEU A 289 -15.13 0.76 6.57
CA LEU A 289 -14.60 1.90 7.32
C LEU A 289 -13.81 2.87 6.44
N GLY A 290 -13.13 2.34 5.40
CA GLY A 290 -12.31 3.14 4.49
C GLY A 290 -10.97 3.59 5.08
N LEU A 291 -10.44 2.88 6.07
CA LEU A 291 -9.07 3.12 6.53
C LEU A 291 -8.08 2.52 5.51
N VAL A 292 -7.36 3.38 4.81
CA VAL A 292 -6.30 3.02 3.87
C VAL A 292 -5.04 3.79 4.23
N ILE A 293 -3.90 3.10 4.27
CA ILE A 293 -2.58 3.71 4.48
C ILE A 293 -1.90 3.82 3.11
N PRO A 294 -1.77 5.03 2.53
CA PRO A 294 -1.13 5.20 1.23
C PRO A 294 0.38 4.96 1.34
N TYR A 295 0.94 4.25 0.37
CA TYR A 295 2.39 4.04 0.23
C TYR A 295 2.79 3.99 -1.25
N GLU A 296 4.09 4.06 -1.51
CA GLU A 296 4.64 3.97 -2.87
C GLU A 296 5.64 2.80 -2.94
N TYR A 297 5.60 2.04 -4.02
CA TYR A 297 6.48 0.90 -4.25
C TYR A 297 6.76 0.78 -5.75
N PHE A 298 8.05 0.75 -6.15
CA PHE A 298 8.47 0.76 -7.55
C PHE A 298 7.84 1.89 -8.39
N GLY A 299 7.74 3.09 -7.82
CA GLY A 299 7.13 4.26 -8.46
C GLY A 299 5.60 4.20 -8.65
N ILE A 300 4.94 3.17 -8.10
CA ILE A 300 3.49 2.97 -8.18
C ILE A 300 2.87 3.28 -6.82
N SER A 301 1.82 4.09 -6.82
CA SER A 301 1.05 4.35 -5.59
C SER A 301 0.13 3.18 -5.27
N HIS A 302 0.19 2.74 -4.03
CA HIS A 302 -0.61 1.66 -3.46
C HIS A 302 -1.32 2.13 -2.18
N GLY A 303 -2.35 1.38 -1.78
CA GLY A 303 -3.03 1.55 -0.50
C GLY A 303 -2.95 0.24 0.29
N TYR A 304 -2.52 0.32 1.54
CA TYR A 304 -2.57 -0.81 2.47
C TYR A 304 -3.82 -0.69 3.34
N GLU A 305 -4.66 -1.72 3.32
CA GLU A 305 -5.88 -1.82 4.12
C GLU A 305 -5.63 -2.78 5.29
N PRO A 306 -5.45 -2.29 6.53
CA PRO A 306 -5.28 -3.17 7.69
C PRO A 306 -6.61 -3.87 8.02
N ASP A 307 -6.59 -5.14 8.43
CA ASP A 307 -7.81 -5.90 8.73
C ASP A 307 -8.58 -5.40 9.96
N PHE A 308 -7.85 -5.06 11.03
CA PHE A 308 -8.43 -4.69 12.33
C PHE A 308 -7.74 -3.47 12.93
N LEU A 309 -8.54 -2.60 13.54
CA LEU A 309 -8.10 -1.50 14.38
C LEU A 309 -8.27 -1.93 15.83
N VAL A 310 -7.22 -1.85 16.64
CA VAL A 310 -7.23 -2.32 18.04
C VAL A 310 -6.74 -1.22 18.96
N ARG A 311 -7.55 -0.86 19.95
CA ARG A 311 -7.16 -0.02 21.08
C ARG A 311 -6.75 -0.93 22.24
N MET A 312 -5.49 -0.82 22.65
CA MET A 312 -4.97 -1.50 23.83
C MET A 312 -5.36 -0.74 25.10
N ASN A 313 -5.48 -1.45 26.22
CA ASN A 313 -5.48 -0.85 27.55
C ASN A 313 -4.07 -0.32 27.84
N ASP A 314 -3.99 0.88 28.41
CA ASP A 314 -2.75 1.46 28.92
C ASP A 314 -2.17 0.63 30.08
#